data_AF-A0A060H572-F1
#
_entry.id   AF-A0A060H572-F1
#
_cell.length_a   1.000
_cell.length_b   1.000
_cell.length_c   1.000
_cell.angle_alpha   90.00
_cell.angle_beta   90.00
_cell.angle_gamma   90.00
#
_symmetry.space_group_name_H-M   'P 1'
#
loop_
_entity.id
_entity.type
_entity.pdbx_description
1 polymer ?
#
loop_
_entity_poly.entity_id
_entity_poly.type
_entity_poly.pdbx_seq_one_letter_code
_entity_poly.pdbx_strand_id
1 'polypeptide(L)'
;MKVLESEAFSDQKIREFAQQLAGDVPLKETRTPGVYAAKLSDGSWVRLRSVSKSNEVTKARWTIDIQNNSSLGQFTTETVEIKFR
;
A
#
# COMPACT_ATOMS: atom_id res chain seq x y z
N MET A 1 -0.14 -5.14 15.13
CA MET A 1 0.31 -4.11 14.18
C MET A 1 1.82 -4.19 14.07
N LYS A 2 2.37 -4.65 12.94
CA LYS A 2 3.82 -4.72 12.73
C LYS A 2 4.28 -3.40 12.11
N VAL A 3 4.82 -2.51 12.93
CA VAL A 3 5.43 -1.25 12.48
C VAL A 3 6.86 -1.61 12.09
N LEU A 4 7.12 -1.73 10.80
CA LEU A 4 8.48 -1.73 10.29
C LEU A 4 9.04 -0.31 10.53
N GLU A 5 10.34 -0.19 10.85
CA GLU A 5 11.03 1.09 11.05
C GLU A 5 10.94 1.96 9.79
N SER A 6 9.82 2.67 9.68
CA SER A 6 9.46 3.51 8.54
C SER A 6 10.18 4.85 8.56
N GLU A 7 10.85 5.17 9.67
CA GLU A 7 11.63 6.40 9.84
C GLU A 7 12.84 6.48 8.88
N ALA A 8 13.34 5.35 8.37
CA ALA A 8 14.46 5.30 7.42
C ALA A 8 14.07 5.34 5.93
N PHE A 9 12.77 5.30 5.62
CA PHE A 9 12.29 5.27 4.24
C PHE A 9 11.94 6.68 3.75
N SER A 10 12.61 7.10 2.67
CA SER A 10 12.18 8.27 1.89
C SER A 10 10.90 7.95 1.12
N ASP A 11 10.12 8.97 0.78
CA ASP A 11 8.93 8.85 -0.06
C ASP A 11 9.18 8.08 -1.36
N GLN A 12 10.37 8.29 -1.95
CA GLN A 12 10.81 7.56 -3.14
C GLN A 12 10.95 6.06 -2.87
N LYS A 13 11.62 5.66 -1.79
CA LYS A 13 11.75 4.24 -1.42
C LYS A 13 10.40 3.59 -1.11
N ILE A 14 9.46 4.33 -0.52
CA ILE A 14 8.10 3.82 -0.26
C ILE A 14 7.38 3.56 -1.57
N ARG A 15 7.49 4.48 -2.55
CA ARG A 15 6.90 4.31 -3.89
C ARG A 15 7.53 3.14 -4.65
N GLU A 16 8.85 2.99 -4.57
CA GLU A 16 9.57 1.85 -5.15
C GLU A 16 9.13 0.53 -4.53
N PHE A 17 9.02 0.48 -3.21
CA PHE A 17 8.53 -0.71 -2.50
C PHE A 17 7.09 -1.06 -2.89
N ALA A 18 6.21 -0.06 -2.99
CA ALA A 18 4.85 -0.26 -3.47
C ALA A 18 4.83 -0.79 -4.93
N GLN A 19 5.73 -0.31 -5.79
CA GLN A 19 5.86 -0.79 -7.16
C GLN A 19 6.40 -2.23 -7.21
N GLN A 20 7.35 -2.60 -6.35
CA GLN A 20 7.83 -3.98 -6.23
C GLN A 20 6.70 -4.95 -5.87
N LEU A 21 5.80 -4.53 -4.97
CA LEU A 21 4.61 -5.31 -4.61
C LEU A 21 3.61 -5.43 -5.78
N ALA A 22 3.55 -4.44 -6.66
CA ALA A 22 2.71 -4.45 -7.85
C ALA A 22 3.35 -5.18 -9.06
N GLY A 23 4.63 -5.57 -8.96
CA GLY A 23 5.38 -6.19 -10.05
C GLY A 23 5.46 -5.28 -11.27
N ASP A 24 5.21 -5.85 -12.45
CA ASP A 24 5.26 -5.14 -13.73
C ASP A 24 4.03 -4.25 -13.99
N VAL A 25 3.00 -4.30 -13.12
CA VAL A 25 1.82 -3.44 -13.26
C VAL A 25 2.12 -2.08 -12.64
N PRO A 26 2.14 -0.99 -13.41
CA PRO A 26 2.48 0.32 -12.88
C PRO A 26 1.40 0.85 -11.94
N LEU A 27 1.83 1.41 -10.81
CA LEU A 27 0.96 2.19 -9.94
C LEU A 27 0.56 3.50 -10.63
N LYS A 28 -0.74 3.66 -10.91
CA LYS A 28 -1.28 4.88 -11.54
C LYS A 28 -2.08 5.68 -10.53
N GLU A 29 -1.93 7.00 -10.58
CA GLU A 29 -2.74 7.89 -9.77
C GLU A 29 -4.21 7.73 -10.15
N THR A 30 -5.05 7.58 -9.13
CA THR A 30 -6.50 7.46 -9.30
C THR A 30 -7.12 8.86 -9.40
N ARG A 31 -8.44 8.93 -9.55
CA ARG A 31 -9.17 10.21 -9.44
C ARG A 31 -8.99 10.92 -8.09
N THR A 32 -8.54 10.22 -7.06
CA THR A 32 -8.26 10.81 -5.75
C THR A 32 -6.77 11.15 -5.70
N PRO A 33 -6.41 12.45 -5.61
CA PRO A 33 -5.02 12.86 -5.53
C PRO A 33 -4.29 12.19 -4.37
N GLY A 34 -3.05 11.76 -4.62
CA GLY A 34 -2.25 11.07 -3.61
C GLY A 34 -2.65 9.61 -3.36
N VAL A 35 -3.54 9.04 -4.18
CA VAL A 35 -3.88 7.61 -4.17
C VAL A 35 -3.48 7.00 -5.50
N TYR A 36 -2.57 6.03 -5.44
CA TYR A 36 -2.07 5.28 -6.58
C TYR A 36 -2.49 3.82 -6.45
N ALA A 37 -2.92 3.19 -7.54
CA ALA A 37 -3.39 1.81 -7.51
C ALA A 37 -2.91 1.01 -8.72
N ALA A 38 -2.71 -0.28 -8.49
CA ALA A 38 -2.44 -1.30 -9.49
C ALA A 38 -3.38 -2.48 -9.22
N LYS A 39 -4.15 -2.87 -10.24
CA LYS A 39 -4.93 -4.10 -10.23
C LYS A 39 -4.15 -5.17 -10.98
N LEU A 40 -3.75 -6.21 -10.28
CA LEU A 40 -2.94 -7.29 -10.81
C LEU A 40 -3.80 -8.34 -11.53
N SER A 41 -3.17 -9.14 -12.38
CA SER A 41 -3.85 -10.17 -13.18
C SER A 41 -4.50 -11.27 -12.34
N ASP A 42 -3.98 -11.52 -11.15
CA ASP A 42 -4.51 -12.48 -10.17
C ASP A 42 -5.73 -11.93 -9.39
N GLY A 43 -6.16 -10.70 -9.68
CA GLY A 43 -7.28 -10.03 -9.00
C GLY A 43 -6.87 -9.24 -7.75
N SER A 44 -5.60 -9.31 -7.33
CA SER A 44 -5.05 -8.52 -6.24
C SER A 44 -5.08 -7.03 -6.55
N TRP A 45 -5.24 -6.22 -5.51
CA TRP A 45 -5.07 -4.78 -5.59
C TRP A 45 -3.94 -4.34 -4.68
N VAL A 46 -3.00 -3.58 -5.23
CA VAL A 46 -1.99 -2.85 -4.47
C VAL A 46 -2.32 -1.37 -4.55
N ARG A 47 -2.48 -0.72 -3.40
CA ARG A 47 -2.79 0.71 -3.31
C ARG A 47 -1.78 1.42 -2.43
N LEU A 48 -1.17 2.48 -2.95
CA LEU A 48 -0.33 3.41 -2.19
C LEU A 48 -1.12 4.70 -1.97
N ARG A 49 -1.25 5.17 -0.73
CA ARG A 49 -2.01 6.39 -0.40
C ARG A 49 -1.31 7.27 0.61
N SER A 50 -1.26 8.57 0.34
CA SER A 50 -0.85 9.61 1.30
C SER A 50 -2.02 10.18 2.10
N VAL A 51 -3.24 9.75 1.77
CA VAL A 51 -4.47 10.15 2.46
C VAL A 51 -5.06 8.96 3.21
N SER A 52 -5.33 9.13 4.50
CA SER A 52 -5.98 8.12 5.33
C SER A 52 -6.90 8.77 6.36
N LYS A 53 -8.11 8.21 6.54
CA LYS A 53 -9.01 8.61 7.64
C LYS A 53 -8.38 8.41 9.01
N SER A 54 -7.47 7.44 9.14
CA SER A 54 -6.72 7.19 10.37
C SER A 54 -5.40 7.97 10.44
N ASN A 55 -5.13 8.92 9.54
CA ASN A 55 -3.87 9.67 9.55
C ASN A 55 -3.70 10.47 10.84
N GLU A 56 -4.77 11.08 11.37
CA GLU A 56 -4.70 11.85 12.62
C GLU A 56 -4.27 11.02 13.83
N VAL A 57 -4.57 9.71 13.81
CA VAL A 57 -4.23 8.77 14.88
C VAL A 57 -2.89 8.07 14.61
N THR A 58 -2.63 7.71 13.34
CA THR A 58 -1.47 6.88 12.97
C THR A 58 -0.26 7.69 12.52
N LYS A 59 -0.43 8.98 12.21
CA LYS A 59 0.57 9.91 11.67
C LYS A 59 1.34 9.34 10.47
N ALA A 60 0.70 8.49 9.69
CA ALA A 60 1.33 7.81 8.57
C ALA A 60 1.37 8.73 7.35
N ARG A 61 2.58 9.06 6.88
CA ARG A 61 2.80 9.79 5.63
C ARG A 61 2.31 9.02 4.41
N TRP A 62 2.48 7.69 4.44
CA TRP A 62 2.04 6.78 3.39
C TRP A 62 1.44 5.49 3.99
N THR A 63 0.45 4.92 3.32
CA THR A 63 -0.07 3.58 3.61
C THR A 63 -0.09 2.76 2.32
N ILE A 64 0.37 1.52 2.38
CA ILE A 64 0.19 0.52 1.33
C ILE A 64 -0.92 -0.44 1.79
N ASP A 65 -1.97 -0.59 0.99
CA ASP A 65 -3.02 -1.58 1.19
C ASP A 65 -2.89 -2.68 0.12
N ILE A 66 -2.94 -3.94 0.54
CA ILE A 66 -3.00 -5.10 -0.35
C ILE A 66 -4.33 -5.83 -0.11
N GLN A 67 -5.13 -5.98 -1.16
CA GLN A 67 -6.44 -6.63 -1.11
C GLN A 67 -6.54 -7.77 -2.10
N ASN A 68 -7.43 -8.73 -1.83
CA ASN A 68 -7.74 -9.88 -2.70
C ASN A 68 -6.51 -10.66 -3.14
N ASN A 69 -5.47 -10.68 -2.31
CA ASN A 69 -4.28 -11.46 -2.60
C ASN A 69 -4.56 -12.94 -2.34
N SER A 70 -4.66 -13.71 -3.42
CA SER A 70 -5.01 -15.14 -3.39
C SER A 70 -4.02 -15.98 -2.57
N SER A 71 -2.73 -15.61 -2.56
CA SER A 71 -1.71 -16.28 -1.73
C SER A 71 -1.87 -16.00 -0.24
N LEU A 72 -2.40 -14.83 0.12
CA LEU A 72 -2.77 -14.47 1.49
C LEU A 72 -4.17 -14.94 1.88
N GLY A 73 -5.04 -15.23 0.91
CA GLY A 73 -6.43 -15.66 1.12
C GLY A 73 -6.57 -16.94 1.94
N GLN A 74 -5.54 -17.79 1.98
CA GLN A 74 -5.48 -18.96 2.86
C GLN A 74 -5.27 -18.59 4.34
N PHE A 75 -4.73 -17.40 4.62
CA PHE A 75 -4.36 -16.92 5.95
C PHE A 75 -5.26 -15.78 6.44
N THR A 76 -5.77 -14.95 5.53
CA THR A 76 -6.67 -13.84 5.84
C THR A 76 -7.47 -13.39 4.62
N THR A 77 -8.74 -13.04 4.84
CA THR A 77 -9.58 -12.33 3.86
C THR A 77 -9.49 -10.81 4.04
N GLU A 78 -8.73 -10.34 5.04
CA GLU A 78 -8.62 -8.94 5.37
C GLU A 78 -7.59 -8.22 4.51
N THR A 79 -7.75 -6.90 4.41
CA THR A 79 -6.76 -6.04 3.76
C THR A 79 -5.50 -5.99 4.61
N VAL A 80 -4.34 -6.28 4.00
CA VAL A 80 -3.05 -6.06 4.65
C VAL A 80 -2.69 -4.59 4.50
N GLU A 81 -2.54 -3.87 5.63
CA GLU A 81 -2.09 -2.48 5.66
C GLU A 81 -0.64 -2.37 6.19
N ILE A 82 0.21 -1.67 5.43
CA ILE A 82 1.57 -1.28 5.84
C ILE A 82 1.60 0.24 5.95
N LYS A 83 1.88 0.78 7.14
CA LYS A 83 1.89 2.22 7.42
C LYS A 83 3.31 2.73 7.60
N PHE A 84 3.64 3.84 6.95
CA PHE A 84 4.93 4.52 7.05
C PHE A 84 4.76 5.86 7.76
N ARG A 85 5.38 6.02 8.93
CA ARG A 85 5.38 7.26 9.73
C ARG A 85 6.52 8.17 9.32
#